data_AF-A0A0G4M3G0-F1
#
_entry.id   AF-A0A0G4M3G0-F1
#
_cell.length_a   1.000
_cell.length_b   1.000
_cell.length_c   1.000
_cell.angle_alpha   90.00
_cell.angle_beta   90.00
_cell.angle_gamma   90.00
#
_symmetry.space_group_name_H-M   'P 1'
#
loop_
_entity.id
_entity.type
_entity.pdbx_description
1 polymer ?
#
loop_
_entity_poly.entity_id
_entity_poly.type
_entity_poly.pdbx_seq_one_letter_code
_entity_poly.pdbx_strand_id
1 'polypeptide(L)'
;MAYNSAHRRQLLRTFLGLEQPCVSGNVSPIAHTDPPFIDLDYVAQHLAFDQQKSNVKTTHVPGLPSEPCNDTPPTTSDPSEVMAQQLRTEGFDQFKGLKAGELSAMSVPFTSWELARTYAAMYIGKANRPRAEPYFEDILEGNTWDFFYLYNPRSLEEAPKLFVPTVQFEHFLRIVNALAGIRLTIPPGAPGSKFYLKFGEGGSPRPRFLGRSICEADFTNIRLKTPVHHDDDVGKGISEAVMDDLIRKLYVLKFARKEAKKEKNAKRREEANMRRLDGIRSVQRMLGLHPIAGVSTRQVDVEQAIPHDRDMDAVFAAVDIEVAEESHSVVLEVGISILDTREVVNVPLGINAQNWSSLIEYHHLLVYETRFQRNHKYCHGCPDAFNFGTSETPRLGELARRVRALLAQHTAAPASNPTQRNRTLILVGHDIAADLNYLQDINVNPGQLPGFLGCADTKDMHQAWRSCPSGRNLGAVCGDLEIPIRNLHNAGNDAAYTLQAMLALAVRARVDEQQREDGEDLEAATDMADKRVDFAERFHEGRSERW
;
A
#
# COMPACT_ATOMS: atom_id res chain seq x y z
N MET A 1 -7.32 13.14 -17.96
CA MET A 1 -6.71 13.06 -16.60
C MET A 1 -5.90 14.30 -16.17
N ALA A 2 -5.57 15.27 -17.04
CA ALA A 2 -4.86 16.49 -16.62
C ALA A 2 -5.75 17.69 -16.22
N TYR A 3 -7.04 17.69 -16.61
CA TYR A 3 -7.95 18.83 -16.46
C TYR A 3 -8.43 19.07 -15.00
N ASN A 4 -8.42 18.04 -14.14
CA ASN A 4 -8.89 18.14 -12.75
C ASN A 4 -7.86 18.76 -11.78
N SER A 5 -6.56 18.75 -12.11
CA SER A 5 -5.50 19.24 -11.20
C SER A 5 -5.49 20.77 -11.05
N ALA A 6 -5.82 21.50 -12.13
CA ALA A 6 -5.83 22.96 -12.13
C ALA A 6 -7.07 23.51 -11.40
N HIS A 7 -8.25 22.91 -11.63
CA HIS A 7 -9.48 23.30 -10.94
C HIS A 7 -9.41 23.02 -9.43
N ARG A 8 -8.78 21.91 -9.02
CA ARG A 8 -8.52 21.54 -7.61
C ARG A 8 -7.63 22.57 -6.89
N ARG A 9 -6.58 23.06 -7.57
CA ARG A 9 -5.72 24.14 -7.04
C ARG A 9 -6.43 25.49 -6.96
N GLN A 10 -7.37 25.74 -7.87
CA GLN A 10 -8.18 26.96 -7.84
C GLN A 10 -9.16 26.95 -6.68
N LEU A 11 -9.87 25.84 -6.44
CA LEU A 11 -10.81 25.70 -5.31
C LEU A 11 -10.11 25.79 -3.95
N LEU A 12 -8.91 25.20 -3.80
CA LEU A 12 -8.09 25.35 -2.59
C LEU A 12 -7.63 26.80 -2.35
N ARG A 13 -7.27 27.55 -3.40
CA ARG A 13 -6.90 28.97 -3.29
C ARG A 13 -8.08 29.86 -2.92
N THR A 14 -9.27 29.56 -3.46
CA THR A 14 -10.52 30.25 -3.12
C THR A 14 -10.97 29.93 -1.69
N PHE A 15 -10.82 28.68 -1.25
CA PHE A 15 -11.12 28.25 0.12
C PHE A 15 -10.21 28.95 1.15
N LEU A 16 -8.93 29.17 0.82
CA LEU A 16 -7.92 29.81 1.67
C LEU A 16 -7.91 31.36 1.61
N GLY A 17 -8.73 32.01 0.77
CA GLY A 17 -8.85 33.47 0.73
C GLY A 17 -7.63 34.23 0.21
N LEU A 18 -6.80 33.63 -0.65
CA LEU A 18 -5.53 34.20 -1.14
C LEU A 18 -5.67 35.19 -2.31
N GLU A 19 -6.83 35.82 -2.51
CA GLU A 19 -6.96 36.93 -3.48
C GLU A 19 -7.39 38.21 -2.77
N GLN A 20 -6.42 39.03 -2.35
CA GLN A 20 -6.45 40.51 -2.37
C GLN A 20 -5.01 41.08 -2.29
N PRO A 21 -4.77 42.29 -2.83
CA PRO A 21 -3.46 42.69 -3.34
C PRO A 21 -2.47 43.11 -2.24
N CYS A 22 -1.20 42.94 -2.60
CA CYS A 22 0.03 43.25 -1.90
C CYS A 22 -0.06 44.38 -0.84
N VAL A 23 0.15 44.02 0.43
CA VAL A 23 0.76 44.91 1.42
C VAL A 23 1.85 44.11 2.15
N SER A 24 3.08 44.62 2.09
CA SER A 24 4.30 44.00 2.57
C SER A 24 4.31 43.81 4.09
N GLY A 25 4.37 42.56 4.54
CA GLY A 25 4.72 42.16 5.90
C GLY A 25 5.24 40.73 5.87
N ASN A 26 6.53 40.55 6.18
CA ASN A 26 7.19 39.24 6.19
C ASN A 26 6.60 38.34 7.28
N VAL A 27 5.75 37.39 6.89
CA VAL A 27 5.48 36.16 7.63
C VAL A 27 5.58 35.01 6.64
N SER A 28 6.50 34.08 6.90
CA SER A 28 6.70 32.89 6.08
C SER A 28 5.40 32.07 6.00
N PRO A 29 4.95 31.59 4.82
CA PRO A 29 3.79 30.73 4.73
C PRO A 29 4.13 29.36 5.34
N ILE A 30 3.36 28.94 6.34
CA ILE A 30 3.36 27.58 6.85
C ILE A 30 2.95 26.66 5.69
N ALA A 31 3.81 25.70 5.35
CA ALA A 31 3.50 24.68 4.36
C ALA A 31 2.39 23.78 4.91
N HIS A 32 1.14 23.97 4.47
CA HIS A 32 0.05 23.05 4.75
C HIS A 32 0.29 21.74 4.00
N THR A 33 0.67 20.69 4.73
CA THR A 33 0.65 19.30 4.26
C THR A 33 -0.79 18.90 3.93
N ASP A 34 -0.98 18.08 2.89
CA ASP A 34 -2.28 17.60 2.40
C ASP A 34 -3.22 17.17 3.55
N PRO A 35 -4.56 17.39 3.45
CA PRO A 35 -5.47 17.08 4.53
C PRO A 35 -5.45 15.55 4.79
N PRO A 36 -5.21 15.13 6.05
CA PRO A 36 -5.03 13.73 6.48
C PRO A 36 -6.32 12.90 6.50
N PHE A 37 -7.36 13.35 5.79
CA PHE A 37 -8.64 12.68 5.72
C PHE A 37 -8.71 11.75 4.51
N ILE A 38 -9.52 10.71 4.63
CA ILE A 38 -9.94 9.91 3.48
C ILE A 38 -10.82 10.82 2.61
N ASP A 39 -10.21 11.49 1.63
CA ASP A 39 -10.92 12.26 0.60
C ASP A 39 -11.69 11.28 -0.29
N LEU A 40 -12.86 11.70 -0.80
CA LEU A 40 -13.67 10.92 -1.75
C LEU A 40 -12.85 10.43 -2.94
N ASP A 41 -11.82 11.17 -3.37
CA ASP A 41 -10.90 10.73 -4.42
C ASP A 41 -10.04 9.50 -4.00
N TYR A 42 -9.66 9.39 -2.72
CA TYR A 42 -8.95 8.22 -2.18
C TYR A 42 -9.90 7.00 -2.09
N VAL A 43 -11.15 7.22 -1.67
CA VAL A 43 -12.21 6.20 -1.65
C VAL A 43 -12.51 5.73 -3.08
N ALA A 44 -12.74 6.66 -4.02
CA ALA A 44 -13.02 6.38 -5.42
C ALA A 44 -11.87 5.65 -6.13
N GLN A 45 -10.61 6.01 -5.83
CA GLN A 45 -9.44 5.33 -6.39
C GLN A 45 -9.24 3.90 -5.87
N HIS A 46 -9.71 3.58 -4.65
CA HIS A 46 -9.58 2.25 -4.04
C HIS A 46 -10.82 1.36 -4.22
N LEU A 47 -12.00 1.93 -4.53
CA LEU A 47 -13.19 1.19 -4.94
C LEU A 47 -13.14 0.70 -6.40
N ALA A 48 -12.20 1.19 -7.21
CA ALA A 48 -12.00 0.74 -8.60
C ALA A 48 -11.33 -0.65 -8.73
N PHE A 49 -11.10 -1.36 -7.61
CA PHE A 49 -10.38 -2.63 -7.59
C PHE A 49 -11.28 -3.87 -7.51
N ASP A 50 -12.39 -3.91 -8.26
CA ASP A 50 -13.06 -5.20 -8.55
C ASP A 50 -13.82 -5.29 -9.89
N GLN A 51 -13.63 -4.34 -10.81
CA GLN A 51 -14.20 -4.40 -12.15
C GLN A 51 -13.12 -4.45 -13.22
N GLN A 52 -12.42 -5.60 -13.37
CA GLN A 52 -11.76 -5.94 -14.63
C GLN A 52 -11.32 -7.42 -14.68
N LYS A 53 -12.27 -8.32 -14.97
CA LYS A 53 -12.00 -9.57 -15.70
C LYS A 53 -13.18 -9.90 -16.61
N SER A 54 -13.21 -9.32 -17.80
CA SER A 54 -13.88 -9.94 -18.94
C SER A 54 -12.98 -9.84 -20.18
N ASN A 55 -12.64 -11.02 -20.69
CA ASN A 55 -11.81 -11.26 -21.86
C ASN A 55 -12.52 -10.78 -23.14
N VAL A 56 -11.74 -10.26 -24.10
CA VAL A 56 -12.01 -10.48 -25.52
C VAL A 56 -10.71 -10.93 -26.18
N LYS A 57 -10.68 -12.21 -26.59
CA LYS A 57 -9.66 -12.80 -27.45
C LYS A 57 -10.00 -12.44 -28.90
N THR A 58 -9.09 -11.76 -29.59
CA THR A 58 -9.17 -11.60 -31.04
C THR A 58 -8.29 -12.65 -31.69
N THR A 59 -8.92 -13.55 -32.43
CA THR A 59 -8.30 -14.62 -33.21
C THR A 59 -7.69 -14.05 -34.49
N HIS A 60 -6.39 -14.27 -34.71
CA HIS A 60 -5.72 -13.99 -35.98
C HIS A 60 -5.40 -15.31 -36.69
N VAL A 61 -5.76 -15.39 -37.98
CA VAL A 61 -5.56 -16.55 -38.87
C VAL A 61 -4.12 -16.55 -39.42
N PRO A 62 -3.45 -17.70 -39.59
CA PRO A 62 -2.08 -17.78 -40.13
C PRO A 62 -2.06 -17.76 -41.67
N GLY A 63 -1.13 -16.98 -42.24
CA GLY A 63 -0.79 -16.99 -43.67
C GLY A 63 0.39 -17.93 -43.98
N LEU A 64 0.36 -18.47 -45.21
CA LEU A 64 1.24 -19.50 -45.80
C LEU A 64 2.72 -19.08 -46.04
N PRO A 65 3.61 -20.04 -46.38
CA PRO A 65 5.07 -19.93 -46.19
C PRO A 65 5.79 -19.27 -47.38
N SER A 66 6.87 -18.54 -47.07
CA SER A 66 7.82 -18.02 -48.04
C SER A 66 9.06 -18.92 -48.18
N GLU A 67 9.47 -19.12 -49.43
CA GLU A 67 10.61 -19.91 -49.93
C GLU A 67 12.01 -19.37 -49.53
N PRO A 68 13.08 -20.18 -49.71
CA PRO A 68 14.35 -20.02 -48.98
C PRO A 68 15.28 -18.98 -49.61
N CYS A 69 15.89 -18.16 -48.75
CA CYS A 69 16.91 -17.18 -49.14
C CYS A 69 18.30 -17.84 -49.16
N ASN A 70 18.84 -18.05 -50.36
CA ASN A 70 20.30 -18.09 -50.57
C ASN A 70 20.77 -16.65 -50.58
N ASP A 71 21.72 -16.25 -49.74
CA ASP A 71 22.67 -15.18 -50.10
C ASP A 71 23.91 -15.16 -49.20
N THR A 72 25.03 -14.88 -49.84
CA THR A 72 26.37 -14.68 -49.27
C THR A 72 26.43 -13.34 -48.53
N PRO A 73 27.22 -13.18 -47.45
CA PRO A 73 27.15 -11.97 -46.64
C PRO A 73 27.75 -10.75 -47.36
N PRO A 74 27.07 -9.59 -47.36
CA PRO A 74 27.60 -8.36 -47.92
C PRO A 74 28.68 -7.77 -47.00
N THR A 75 29.75 -7.26 -47.60
CA THR A 75 30.81 -6.55 -46.88
C THR A 75 30.29 -5.20 -46.43
N THR A 76 29.99 -5.05 -45.13
CA THR A 76 29.44 -3.81 -44.55
C THR A 76 30.57 -2.84 -44.17
N SER A 77 30.36 -1.53 -44.41
CA SER A 77 31.33 -0.46 -44.10
C SER A 77 31.04 0.30 -42.79
N ASP A 78 30.06 -0.14 -41.99
CA ASP A 78 29.71 0.50 -40.73
C ASP A 78 30.69 0.08 -39.62
N PRO A 79 31.44 1.02 -39.00
CA PRO A 79 32.36 0.72 -37.91
C PRO A 79 31.72 -0.04 -36.73
N SER A 80 30.44 0.20 -36.44
CA SER A 80 29.71 -0.50 -35.37
C SER A 80 29.46 -1.97 -35.71
N GLU A 81 29.11 -2.25 -36.96
CA GLU A 81 28.89 -3.61 -37.47
C GLU A 81 30.22 -4.39 -37.54
N VAL A 82 31.31 -3.73 -37.98
CA VAL A 82 32.66 -4.32 -37.98
C VAL A 82 33.10 -4.67 -36.56
N MET A 83 32.90 -3.76 -35.59
CA MET A 83 33.21 -4.04 -34.18
C MET A 83 32.38 -5.21 -33.62
N ALA A 84 31.09 -5.25 -33.95
CA ALA A 84 30.21 -6.34 -33.52
C ALA A 84 30.60 -7.69 -34.14
N GLN A 85 30.97 -7.71 -35.43
CA GLN A 85 31.49 -8.91 -36.10
C GLN A 85 32.79 -9.38 -35.46
N GLN A 86 33.71 -8.45 -35.16
CA GLN A 86 34.95 -8.78 -34.45
C GLN A 86 34.67 -9.36 -33.06
N LEU A 87 33.75 -8.77 -32.29
CA LEU A 87 33.31 -9.33 -31.01
C LEU A 87 32.75 -10.74 -31.17
N ARG A 88 31.92 -11.01 -32.18
CA ARG A 88 31.37 -12.37 -32.42
C ARG A 88 32.43 -13.42 -32.74
N THR A 89 33.65 -13.02 -33.14
CA THR A 89 34.78 -13.95 -33.29
C THR A 89 35.49 -14.28 -31.97
N GLU A 90 35.24 -13.54 -30.88
CA GLU A 90 35.73 -13.89 -29.54
C GLU A 90 35.12 -15.24 -29.12
N GLY A 91 35.97 -16.26 -29.01
CA GLY A 91 35.55 -17.59 -28.59
C GLY A 91 35.51 -17.76 -27.07
N PHE A 92 34.77 -18.77 -26.62
CA PHE A 92 34.78 -19.24 -25.23
C PHE A 92 35.47 -20.61 -25.16
N ASP A 93 36.80 -20.61 -25.26
CA ASP A 93 37.60 -21.85 -25.33
C ASP A 93 37.47 -22.72 -24.07
N GLN A 94 37.21 -22.10 -22.91
CA GLN A 94 37.00 -22.80 -21.64
C GLN A 94 35.77 -23.74 -21.62
N PHE A 95 34.84 -23.59 -22.57
CA PHE A 95 33.69 -24.47 -22.74
C PHE A 95 33.80 -25.34 -24.00
N LYS A 96 34.86 -25.15 -24.77
CA LYS A 96 35.11 -25.87 -26.02
C LYS A 96 35.58 -27.29 -25.68
N GLY A 97 34.91 -28.29 -26.25
CA GLY A 97 35.24 -29.70 -26.05
C GLY A 97 34.47 -30.39 -24.92
N LEU A 98 33.62 -29.67 -24.18
CA LEU A 98 32.68 -30.28 -23.24
C LEU A 98 31.72 -31.21 -23.99
N LYS A 99 31.45 -32.37 -23.40
CA LYS A 99 30.48 -33.33 -23.94
C LYS A 99 29.12 -33.16 -23.26
N ALA A 100 28.05 -33.44 -23.98
CA ALA A 100 26.70 -33.39 -23.40
C ALA A 100 26.62 -34.30 -22.14
N GLY A 101 26.10 -33.75 -21.04
CA GLY A 101 26.03 -34.40 -19.73
C GLY A 101 27.23 -34.15 -18.80
N GLU A 102 28.31 -33.54 -19.29
CA GLU A 102 29.50 -33.22 -18.50
C GLU A 102 29.22 -32.11 -17.48
N LEU A 103 29.72 -32.26 -16.25
CA LEU A 103 29.51 -31.29 -15.18
C LEU A 103 30.26 -29.98 -15.43
N SER A 104 29.60 -28.85 -15.14
CA SER A 104 30.28 -27.56 -15.14
C SER A 104 31.42 -27.52 -14.09
N ALA A 105 32.48 -26.78 -14.39
CA ALA A 105 33.50 -26.47 -13.40
C ALA A 105 32.88 -25.78 -12.16
N MET A 106 33.50 -25.97 -11.00
CA MET A 106 33.04 -25.34 -9.77
C MET A 106 33.14 -23.81 -9.86
N SER A 107 32.24 -23.11 -9.19
CA SER A 107 32.25 -21.65 -9.05
C SER A 107 32.09 -20.85 -10.35
N VAL A 108 31.82 -21.50 -11.49
CA VAL A 108 31.42 -20.81 -12.72
C VAL A 108 30.09 -20.09 -12.48
N PRO A 109 30.01 -18.76 -12.70
CA PRO A 109 28.77 -18.04 -12.59
C PRO A 109 27.90 -18.29 -13.82
N PHE A 110 26.62 -18.49 -13.57
CA PHE A 110 25.60 -18.73 -14.58
C PHE A 110 24.50 -17.68 -14.50
N THR A 111 23.99 -17.30 -15.68
CA THR A 111 22.74 -16.60 -15.85
C THR A 111 21.66 -17.60 -16.27
N SER A 112 20.51 -17.58 -15.61
CA SER A 112 19.35 -18.36 -16.08
C SER A 112 18.95 -17.90 -17.48
N TRP A 113 18.67 -18.84 -18.38
CA TRP A 113 18.26 -18.50 -19.74
C TRP A 113 16.97 -17.66 -19.77
N GLU A 114 16.03 -17.93 -18.86
CA GLU A 114 14.81 -17.13 -18.71
C GLU A 114 15.14 -15.67 -18.32
N LEU A 115 16.13 -15.47 -17.44
CA LEU A 115 16.58 -14.15 -17.02
C LEU A 115 17.30 -13.39 -18.15
N ALA A 116 18.13 -14.07 -18.94
CA ALA A 116 18.79 -13.49 -20.11
C ALA A 116 17.76 -12.98 -21.13
N ARG A 117 16.77 -13.81 -21.48
CA ARG A 117 15.69 -13.47 -22.43
C ARG A 117 14.80 -12.32 -21.94
N THR A 118 14.57 -12.22 -20.64
CA THR A 118 13.71 -11.17 -20.06
C THR A 118 14.46 -9.90 -19.68
N TYR A 119 15.78 -9.84 -19.93
CA TYR A 119 16.62 -8.71 -19.52
C TYR A 119 16.17 -7.37 -20.11
N ALA A 120 15.85 -7.32 -21.42
CA ALA A 120 15.44 -6.09 -22.09
C ALA A 120 14.19 -5.45 -21.43
N ALA A 121 13.20 -6.29 -21.13
CA ALA A 121 11.97 -5.84 -20.48
C ALA A 121 12.19 -5.40 -19.02
N MET A 122 13.06 -6.11 -18.29
CA MET A 122 13.23 -5.93 -16.84
C MET A 122 14.26 -4.86 -16.44
N TYR A 123 15.33 -4.70 -17.21
CA TYR A 123 16.51 -3.90 -16.79
C TYR A 123 16.86 -2.76 -17.75
N ILE A 124 16.34 -2.75 -18.97
CA ILE A 124 16.58 -1.64 -19.90
C ILE A 124 15.49 -0.57 -19.73
N GLY A 125 15.92 0.67 -19.45
CA GLY A 125 15.04 1.82 -19.32
C GLY A 125 14.34 2.19 -20.63
N LYS A 126 13.21 2.90 -20.53
CA LYS A 126 12.33 3.24 -21.67
C LYS A 126 13.05 3.93 -22.84
N ALA A 127 14.10 4.71 -22.57
CA ALA A 127 14.86 5.42 -23.60
C ALA A 127 15.70 4.47 -24.49
N ASN A 128 16.32 3.45 -23.89
CA ASN A 128 17.24 2.55 -24.63
C ASN A 128 16.55 1.27 -25.10
N ARG A 129 15.39 0.91 -24.54
CA ARG A 129 14.70 -0.35 -24.85
C ARG A 129 14.37 -0.51 -26.34
N PRO A 130 13.75 0.48 -27.05
CA PRO A 130 13.43 0.31 -28.47
C PRO A 130 14.65 0.04 -29.35
N ARG A 131 15.83 0.52 -28.94
CA ARG A 131 17.10 0.31 -29.66
C ARG A 131 17.72 -1.06 -29.37
N ALA A 132 17.45 -1.63 -28.20
CA ALA A 132 18.08 -2.89 -27.75
C ALA A 132 17.19 -4.12 -28.00
N GLU A 133 15.87 -3.97 -27.85
CA GLU A 133 14.89 -5.06 -27.86
C GLU A 133 14.95 -5.98 -29.10
N PRO A 134 15.14 -5.48 -30.34
CA PRO A 134 15.30 -6.36 -31.51
C PRO A 134 16.42 -7.39 -31.35
N TYR A 135 17.55 -7.01 -30.75
CA TYR A 135 18.67 -7.93 -30.54
C TYR A 135 18.39 -8.98 -29.46
N PHE A 136 17.46 -8.71 -28.54
CA PHE A 136 17.03 -9.68 -27.52
C PHE A 136 15.94 -10.63 -28.03
N GLU A 137 15.12 -10.21 -28.99
CA GLU A 137 14.21 -11.12 -29.71
C GLU A 137 15.03 -12.14 -30.52
N ASP A 138 16.09 -11.68 -31.19
CA ASP A 138 17.02 -12.51 -31.96
C ASP A 138 18.30 -12.87 -31.17
N ILE A 139 18.19 -13.05 -29.84
CA ILE A 139 19.35 -13.24 -28.93
C ILE A 139 20.27 -14.40 -29.33
N LEU A 140 19.74 -15.43 -29.97
CA LEU A 140 20.51 -16.59 -30.42
C LEU A 140 21.26 -16.33 -31.73
N GLU A 141 20.75 -15.46 -32.60
CA GLU A 141 21.21 -15.38 -33.99
C GLU A 141 22.61 -14.77 -34.11
N GLY A 142 23.54 -15.61 -34.60
CA GLY A 142 24.95 -15.28 -34.78
C GLY A 142 25.72 -15.10 -33.47
N ASN A 143 25.15 -15.50 -32.34
CA ASN A 143 25.79 -15.39 -31.02
C ASN A 143 26.10 -16.79 -30.49
N THR A 144 27.33 -17.03 -30.04
CA THR A 144 27.72 -18.33 -29.47
C THR A 144 27.20 -18.46 -28.05
N TRP A 145 26.34 -19.46 -27.81
CA TRP A 145 25.80 -19.80 -26.50
C TRP A 145 26.13 -21.25 -26.13
N ASP A 146 26.72 -21.44 -24.95
CA ASP A 146 26.94 -22.75 -24.35
C ASP A 146 25.86 -22.99 -23.29
N PHE A 147 24.92 -23.89 -23.60
CA PHE A 147 23.80 -24.17 -22.72
C PHE A 147 24.15 -25.22 -21.70
N PHE A 148 23.69 -25.00 -20.47
CA PHE A 148 23.76 -25.94 -19.36
C PHE A 148 22.36 -26.20 -18.82
N TYR A 149 22.12 -27.40 -18.31
CA TYR A 149 20.84 -27.79 -17.73
C TYR A 149 21.01 -28.29 -16.30
N LEU A 150 19.99 -28.06 -15.47
CA LEU A 150 19.92 -28.63 -14.12
C LEU A 150 18.47 -28.96 -13.76
N TYR A 151 18.25 -30.19 -13.30
CA TYR A 151 16.94 -30.65 -12.82
C TYR A 151 16.63 -30.11 -11.43
N ASN A 152 15.34 -29.96 -11.13
CA ASN A 152 14.85 -29.68 -9.79
C ASN A 152 14.85 -30.99 -8.97
N PRO A 153 15.66 -31.12 -7.92
CA PRO A 153 15.77 -32.39 -7.19
C PRO A 153 14.47 -32.78 -6.45
N ARG A 154 13.57 -31.82 -6.20
CA ARG A 154 12.23 -32.08 -5.60
C ARG A 154 11.16 -32.42 -6.64
N SER A 155 11.45 -32.30 -7.94
CA SER A 155 10.48 -32.52 -9.04
C SER A 155 11.22 -32.90 -10.32
N LEU A 156 11.78 -34.12 -10.34
CA LEU A 156 12.63 -34.61 -11.44
C LEU A 156 11.85 -34.89 -12.74
N GLU A 157 10.52 -34.98 -12.63
CA GLU A 157 9.58 -35.05 -13.74
C GLU A 157 9.41 -33.72 -14.49
N GLU A 158 9.78 -32.58 -13.89
CA GLU A 158 9.73 -31.28 -14.56
C GLU A 158 10.89 -31.13 -15.56
N ALA A 159 10.67 -30.34 -16.62
CA ALA A 159 11.74 -29.97 -17.53
C ALA A 159 12.87 -29.21 -16.79
N PRO A 160 14.15 -29.51 -17.09
CA PRO A 160 15.26 -28.90 -16.38
C PRO A 160 15.36 -27.41 -16.68
N LYS A 161 15.97 -26.67 -15.76
CA LYS A 161 16.24 -25.24 -15.95
C LYS A 161 17.50 -25.07 -16.78
N LEU A 162 17.44 -24.13 -17.70
CA LEU A 162 18.53 -23.82 -18.61
C LEU A 162 19.31 -22.60 -18.12
N PHE A 163 20.62 -22.68 -18.30
CA PHE A 163 21.60 -21.69 -17.90
C PHE A 163 22.60 -21.46 -19.01
N VAL A 164 23.16 -20.27 -19.04
CA VAL A 164 24.32 -19.90 -19.85
C VAL A 164 25.38 -19.29 -18.94
N PRO A 165 26.68 -19.54 -19.19
CA PRO A 165 27.75 -18.85 -18.48
C PRO A 165 27.53 -17.34 -18.50
N THR A 166 27.64 -16.69 -17.34
CA THR A 166 27.39 -15.23 -17.21
C THR A 166 28.30 -14.42 -18.14
N VAL A 167 29.51 -14.92 -18.39
CA VAL A 167 30.49 -14.30 -19.29
C VAL A 167 29.97 -14.19 -20.73
N GLN A 168 29.17 -15.16 -21.19
CA GLN A 168 28.56 -15.13 -22.52
C GLN A 168 27.44 -14.09 -22.58
N PHE A 169 26.68 -13.95 -21.49
CA PHE A 169 25.66 -12.92 -21.39
C PHE A 169 26.27 -11.50 -21.35
N GLU A 170 27.34 -11.29 -20.58
CA GLU A 170 28.08 -10.02 -20.57
C GLU A 170 28.68 -9.70 -21.95
N HIS A 171 29.21 -10.70 -22.64
CA HIS A 171 29.70 -10.56 -24.01
C HIS A 171 28.58 -10.18 -24.99
N PHE A 172 27.42 -10.83 -24.91
CA PHE A 172 26.25 -10.45 -25.70
C PHE A 172 25.84 -8.98 -25.46
N LEU A 173 25.85 -8.51 -24.21
CA LEU A 173 25.61 -7.09 -23.91
C LEU A 173 26.63 -6.16 -24.59
N ARG A 174 27.91 -6.56 -24.69
CA ARG A 174 28.94 -5.80 -25.43
C ARG A 174 28.62 -5.72 -26.92
N ILE A 175 28.14 -6.80 -27.54
CA ILE A 175 27.69 -6.80 -28.95
C ILE A 175 26.52 -5.83 -29.13
N VAL A 176 25.48 -5.92 -28.29
CA VAL A 176 24.32 -5.02 -28.35
C VAL A 176 24.76 -3.57 -28.16
N ASN A 177 25.71 -3.29 -27.27
CA ASN A 177 26.25 -1.95 -27.07
C ASN A 177 26.92 -1.38 -28.32
N ALA A 178 27.69 -2.21 -29.05
CA ALA A 178 28.36 -1.81 -30.28
C ALA A 178 27.35 -1.53 -31.40
N LEU A 179 26.38 -2.43 -31.61
CA LEU A 179 25.37 -2.33 -32.66
C LEU A 179 24.37 -1.20 -32.39
N ALA A 180 23.85 -1.12 -31.17
CA ALA A 180 22.81 -0.18 -30.82
C ALA A 180 23.36 1.18 -30.39
N GLY A 181 24.68 1.34 -30.16
CA GLY A 181 25.29 2.59 -29.69
C GLY A 181 24.81 3.00 -28.28
N ILE A 182 24.75 2.03 -27.36
CA ILE A 182 24.30 2.19 -25.96
C ILE A 182 25.30 1.56 -24.98
N ARG A 183 24.99 1.60 -23.67
CA ARG A 183 25.85 1.06 -22.60
C ARG A 183 25.04 0.25 -21.59
N LEU A 184 24.70 -0.97 -21.96
CA LEU A 184 24.09 -2.00 -21.13
C LEU A 184 25.17 -2.75 -20.35
N THR A 185 24.90 -3.03 -19.08
CA THR A 185 25.69 -3.90 -18.22
C THR A 185 24.76 -4.70 -17.31
N ILE A 186 25.24 -5.78 -16.70
CA ILE A 186 24.52 -6.35 -15.55
C ILE A 186 24.48 -5.26 -14.46
N PRO A 187 23.32 -4.98 -13.84
CA PRO A 187 23.22 -3.95 -12.81
C PRO A 187 24.14 -4.26 -11.62
N PRO A 188 24.77 -3.29 -10.96
CA PRO A 188 25.55 -3.54 -9.76
C PRO A 188 24.64 -3.90 -8.57
N GLY A 189 25.22 -4.55 -7.56
CA GLY A 189 24.55 -4.83 -6.27
C GLY A 189 23.51 -5.97 -6.32
N ALA A 190 22.52 -5.88 -5.43
CA ALA A 190 21.50 -6.92 -5.24
C ALA A 190 20.66 -7.26 -6.50
N PRO A 191 20.36 -6.33 -7.42
CA PRO A 191 19.70 -6.68 -8.68
C PRO A 191 20.57 -7.55 -9.60
N GLY A 192 21.88 -7.30 -9.62
CA GLY A 192 22.86 -8.01 -10.46
C GLY A 192 23.21 -9.40 -9.98
N SER A 193 23.18 -9.66 -8.66
CA SER A 193 23.57 -10.95 -8.09
C SER A 193 22.82 -12.15 -8.69
N LYS A 194 21.61 -11.93 -9.20
CA LYS A 194 20.76 -12.92 -9.90
C LYS A 194 21.35 -13.44 -11.21
N PHE A 195 22.29 -12.71 -11.81
CA PHE A 195 23.00 -13.10 -13.04
C PHE A 195 24.27 -13.89 -12.75
N TYR A 196 24.71 -13.99 -11.49
CA TYR A 196 25.95 -14.66 -11.09
C TYR A 196 25.65 -15.88 -10.22
N LEU A 197 24.76 -16.77 -10.68
CA LEU A 197 24.36 -17.96 -9.95
C LEU A 197 25.51 -18.98 -9.93
N LYS A 198 25.90 -19.42 -8.74
CA LYS A 198 26.93 -20.45 -8.55
C LYS A 198 26.32 -21.72 -7.97
N PHE A 199 26.84 -22.87 -8.38
CA PHE A 199 26.35 -24.19 -8.02
C PHE A 199 27.49 -25.08 -7.51
N GLY A 200 27.17 -26.13 -6.76
CA GLY A 200 28.15 -27.04 -6.15
C GLY A 200 28.51 -26.71 -4.70
N GLU A 201 28.12 -25.53 -4.21
CA GLU A 201 28.29 -25.13 -2.81
C GLU A 201 27.53 -26.10 -1.89
N GLY A 202 28.16 -26.54 -0.82
CA GLY A 202 27.56 -27.48 0.14
C GLY A 202 27.21 -28.85 -0.43
N GLY A 203 27.81 -29.26 -1.55
CA GLY A 203 27.51 -30.53 -2.22
C GLY A 203 26.26 -30.50 -3.10
N SER A 204 25.69 -29.32 -3.36
CA SER A 204 24.52 -29.19 -4.26
C SER A 204 24.83 -29.68 -5.69
N PRO A 205 23.83 -30.24 -6.41
CA PRO A 205 23.92 -30.52 -7.84
C PRO A 205 24.43 -29.32 -8.67
N ARG A 206 25.20 -29.62 -9.72
CA ARG A 206 25.79 -28.62 -10.62
C ARG A 206 25.22 -28.76 -12.04
N PRO A 207 25.07 -27.64 -12.78
CA PRO A 207 24.63 -27.69 -14.17
C PRO A 207 25.53 -28.57 -15.03
N ARG A 208 24.92 -29.30 -15.95
CA ARG A 208 25.60 -30.14 -16.94
C ARG A 208 25.54 -29.49 -18.31
N PHE A 209 26.59 -29.62 -19.09
CA PHE A 209 26.62 -29.09 -20.45
C PHE A 209 25.56 -29.79 -21.31
N LEU A 210 24.73 -29.01 -21.98
CA LEU A 210 23.68 -29.48 -22.89
C LEU A 210 24.20 -29.49 -24.33
N GLY A 211 24.82 -28.39 -24.75
CA GLY A 211 25.29 -28.20 -26.11
C GLY A 211 25.54 -26.73 -26.44
N ARG A 212 26.22 -26.51 -27.57
CA ARG A 212 26.47 -25.19 -28.13
C ARG A 212 25.42 -24.86 -29.18
N SER A 213 24.99 -23.61 -29.22
CA SER A 213 24.08 -23.07 -30.24
C SER A 213 24.59 -21.73 -30.76
N ILE A 214 24.36 -21.48 -32.05
CA ILE A 214 24.60 -20.18 -32.72
C ILE A 214 23.34 -19.61 -33.40
N CYS A 215 22.19 -20.29 -33.27
CA CYS A 215 20.91 -19.91 -33.87
C CYS A 215 19.73 -20.65 -33.19
N GLU A 216 18.49 -20.23 -33.48
CA GLU A 216 17.27 -20.85 -32.92
C GLU A 216 17.13 -22.34 -33.30
N ALA A 217 17.54 -22.71 -34.51
CA ALA A 217 17.48 -24.09 -35.00
C ALA A 217 18.39 -25.03 -34.18
N ASP A 218 19.63 -24.60 -33.91
CA ASP A 218 20.57 -25.34 -33.06
C ASP A 218 20.04 -25.47 -31.63
N PHE A 219 19.52 -24.37 -31.07
CA PHE A 219 18.95 -24.35 -29.72
C PHE A 219 17.79 -25.34 -29.59
N THR A 220 16.88 -25.34 -30.56
CA THR A 220 15.76 -26.30 -30.61
C THR A 220 16.25 -27.73 -30.65
N ASN A 221 17.25 -28.02 -31.49
CA ASN A 221 17.84 -29.35 -31.63
C ASN A 221 18.51 -29.86 -30.35
N ILE A 222 19.30 -29.02 -29.66
CA ILE A 222 19.95 -29.44 -28.41
C ILE A 222 18.92 -29.61 -27.29
N ARG A 223 17.87 -28.78 -27.25
CA ARG A 223 16.81 -28.86 -26.25
C ARG A 223 15.98 -30.14 -26.38
N LEU A 224 15.70 -30.59 -27.61
CA LEU A 224 15.02 -31.87 -27.85
C LEU A 224 15.86 -33.08 -27.41
N LYS A 225 17.18 -32.93 -27.35
CA LYS A 225 18.14 -33.98 -26.95
C LYS A 225 18.55 -33.87 -25.49
N THR A 226 17.81 -33.13 -24.66
CA THR A 226 18.14 -32.97 -23.24
C THR A 226 18.16 -34.35 -22.55
N PRO A 227 19.30 -34.76 -21.97
CA PRO A 227 19.39 -36.05 -21.29
C PRO A 227 18.46 -36.13 -20.08
N VAL A 228 18.01 -37.34 -19.74
CA VAL A 228 17.28 -37.60 -18.49
C VAL A 228 18.16 -37.25 -17.27
N HIS A 229 17.52 -37.01 -16.13
CA HIS A 229 18.22 -36.69 -14.89
C HIS A 229 19.21 -37.80 -14.47
N HIS A 230 20.35 -37.39 -13.90
CA HIS A 230 21.36 -38.28 -13.35
C HIS A 230 21.11 -38.54 -11.85
N ASP A 231 21.61 -39.65 -11.30
CA ASP A 231 21.47 -39.97 -9.86
C ASP A 231 22.05 -38.87 -8.94
N ASP A 232 23.08 -38.16 -9.42
CA ASP A 232 23.70 -37.04 -8.71
C ASP A 232 22.77 -35.83 -8.62
N ASP A 233 21.80 -35.71 -9.53
CA ASP A 233 20.84 -34.60 -9.55
C ASP A 233 19.80 -34.74 -8.43
N VAL A 234 19.72 -35.90 -7.78
CA VAL A 234 18.84 -36.14 -6.62
C VAL A 234 19.31 -35.38 -5.38
N GLY A 235 20.60 -35.00 -5.31
CA GLY A 235 21.15 -34.27 -4.17
C GLY A 235 21.21 -35.10 -2.88
N LYS A 236 21.50 -36.40 -2.97
CA LYS A 236 21.59 -37.29 -1.79
C LYS A 236 22.61 -36.75 -0.78
N GLY A 237 22.17 -36.59 0.47
CA GLY A 237 23.05 -36.21 1.60
C GLY A 237 23.31 -34.71 1.75
N ILE A 238 22.66 -33.84 0.97
CA ILE A 238 22.73 -32.38 1.17
C ILE A 238 21.77 -31.94 2.29
N SER A 239 22.12 -30.85 2.98
CA SER A 239 21.25 -30.29 4.01
C SER A 239 20.04 -29.58 3.39
N GLU A 240 18.95 -29.50 4.16
CA GLU A 240 17.71 -28.83 3.73
C GLU A 240 17.94 -27.36 3.34
N ALA A 241 18.82 -26.67 4.07
CA ALA A 241 19.17 -25.28 3.76
C ALA A 241 19.88 -25.12 2.41
N VAL A 242 20.77 -26.07 2.07
CA VAL A 242 21.46 -26.11 0.76
C VAL A 242 20.46 -26.45 -0.35
N MET A 243 19.53 -27.36 -0.09
CA MET A 243 18.46 -27.70 -1.04
C MET A 243 17.56 -26.49 -1.34
N ASP A 244 17.15 -25.74 -0.31
CA ASP A 244 16.34 -24.54 -0.48
C ASP A 244 17.07 -23.40 -1.22
N ASP A 245 18.37 -23.24 -1.01
CA ASP A 245 19.20 -22.31 -1.78
C ASP A 245 19.27 -22.72 -3.27
N LEU A 246 19.50 -24.00 -3.55
CA LEU A 246 19.50 -24.51 -4.92
C LEU A 246 18.17 -24.23 -5.63
N ILE A 247 17.04 -24.55 -4.98
CA ILE A 247 15.71 -24.30 -5.56
C ILE A 247 15.47 -22.81 -5.78
N ARG A 248 15.98 -21.94 -4.88
CA ARG A 248 15.94 -20.49 -5.09
C ARG A 248 16.72 -20.07 -6.34
N LYS A 249 17.90 -20.63 -6.58
CA LYS A 249 18.71 -20.39 -7.78
C LYS A 249 18.01 -20.89 -9.06
N LEU A 250 17.42 -22.09 -9.02
CA LEU A 250 16.65 -22.65 -10.15
C LEU A 250 15.43 -21.80 -10.54
N TYR A 251 14.81 -21.15 -9.56
CA TYR A 251 13.58 -20.35 -9.72
C TYR A 251 13.81 -18.86 -9.44
N VAL A 252 14.99 -18.34 -9.78
CA VAL A 252 15.44 -16.98 -9.38
C VAL A 252 14.42 -15.88 -9.70
N LEU A 253 13.78 -15.92 -10.86
CA LEU A 253 12.77 -14.93 -11.26
C LEU A 253 11.47 -15.04 -10.46
N LYS A 254 11.02 -16.27 -10.16
CA LYS A 254 9.83 -16.52 -9.33
C LYS A 254 10.04 -16.00 -7.91
N PHE A 255 11.18 -16.30 -7.31
CA PHE A 255 11.52 -15.81 -5.97
C PHE A 255 11.74 -14.29 -5.95
N ALA A 256 12.41 -13.72 -6.95
CA ALA A 256 12.56 -12.27 -7.07
C ALA A 256 11.20 -11.55 -7.13
N ARG A 257 10.24 -12.07 -7.91
CA ARG A 257 8.87 -11.51 -7.97
C ARG A 257 8.14 -11.63 -6.63
N LYS A 258 8.31 -12.75 -5.92
CA LYS A 258 7.70 -12.99 -4.61
C LYS A 258 8.23 -11.99 -3.56
N GLU A 259 9.55 -11.81 -3.49
CA GLU A 259 10.17 -10.85 -2.55
C GLU A 259 9.79 -9.41 -2.89
N ALA A 260 9.81 -9.02 -4.16
CA ALA A 260 9.35 -7.69 -4.59
C ALA A 260 7.88 -7.43 -4.22
N LYS A 261 7.00 -8.44 -4.35
CA LYS A 261 5.60 -8.34 -3.92
C LYS A 261 5.48 -8.20 -2.39
N LYS A 262 6.29 -8.96 -1.64
CA LYS A 262 6.32 -8.90 -0.16
C LYS A 262 6.77 -7.52 0.32
N GLU A 263 7.84 -6.98 -0.26
CA GLU A 263 8.36 -5.65 0.04
C GLU A 263 7.34 -4.55 -0.31
N LYS A 264 6.74 -4.61 -1.51
CA LYS A 264 5.67 -3.69 -1.92
C LYS A 264 4.49 -3.73 -0.95
N ASN A 265 4.07 -4.92 -0.52
CA ASN A 265 2.99 -5.07 0.46
C ASN A 265 3.40 -4.59 1.86
N ALA A 266 4.66 -4.73 2.27
CA ALA A 266 5.16 -4.17 3.52
C ALA A 266 5.12 -2.65 3.50
N LYS A 267 5.66 -2.03 2.45
CA LYS A 267 5.62 -0.57 2.27
C LYS A 267 4.18 -0.03 2.24
N ARG A 268 3.27 -0.69 1.51
CA ARG A 268 1.85 -0.29 1.48
C ARG A 268 1.19 -0.36 2.87
N ARG A 269 1.53 -1.37 3.68
CA ARG A 269 1.01 -1.51 5.05
C ARG A 269 1.55 -0.40 5.97
N GLU A 270 2.82 -0.07 5.84
CA GLU A 270 3.45 1.03 6.58
C GLU A 270 2.82 2.38 6.21
N GLU A 271 2.68 2.68 4.92
CA GLU A 271 1.98 3.88 4.43
C GLU A 271 0.53 3.96 4.93
N ALA A 272 -0.20 2.84 4.93
CA ALA A 272 -1.55 2.79 5.47
C ALA A 272 -1.59 3.04 6.98
N ASN A 273 -0.65 2.47 7.74
CA ASN A 273 -0.57 2.70 9.18
C ASN A 273 -0.28 4.17 9.51
N MET A 274 0.64 4.81 8.77
CA MET A 274 0.92 6.24 8.91
C MET A 274 -0.33 7.09 8.67
N ARG A 275 -1.08 6.81 7.60
CA ARG A 275 -2.33 7.54 7.32
C ARG A 275 -3.37 7.40 8.43
N ARG A 276 -3.49 6.21 9.03
CA ARG A 276 -4.44 5.98 10.14
C ARG A 276 -4.06 6.76 11.39
N LEU A 277 -2.76 6.79 11.73
CA LEU A 277 -2.25 7.59 12.84
C LEU A 277 -2.49 9.09 12.60
N ASP A 278 -2.26 9.57 11.38
CA ASP A 278 -2.56 10.95 11.01
C ASP A 278 -4.07 11.25 11.12
N GLY A 279 -4.93 10.30 10.77
CA GLY A 279 -6.38 10.41 10.95
C GLY A 279 -6.77 10.65 12.42
N ILE A 280 -6.25 9.84 13.35
CA ILE A 280 -6.49 10.03 14.80
C ILE A 280 -6.02 11.41 15.27
N ARG A 281 -4.78 11.78 14.90
CA ARG A 281 -4.20 13.08 15.29
C ARG A 281 -5.01 14.26 14.77
N SER A 282 -5.65 14.11 13.64
CA SER A 282 -6.46 15.17 13.02
C SER A 282 -7.78 15.37 13.74
N VAL A 283 -8.43 14.27 14.12
CA VAL A 283 -9.58 14.29 15.03
C VAL A 283 -9.17 14.94 16.36
N GLN A 284 -8.03 14.55 16.94
CA GLN A 284 -7.53 15.13 18.19
C GLN A 284 -7.29 16.64 18.09
N ARG A 285 -6.71 17.14 16.98
CA ARG A 285 -6.51 18.59 16.76
C ARG A 285 -7.82 19.36 16.61
N MET A 286 -8.81 18.78 15.93
CA MET A 286 -10.16 19.36 15.80
C MET A 286 -10.91 19.39 17.14
N LEU A 287 -10.63 18.44 18.03
CA LEU A 287 -11.18 18.38 19.38
C LEU A 287 -10.35 19.16 20.41
N GLY A 288 -9.19 19.73 20.05
CA GLY A 288 -8.32 20.43 21.01
C GLY A 288 -7.60 19.49 22.01
N LEU A 289 -7.50 18.19 21.68
CA LEU A 289 -6.76 17.20 22.47
C LEU A 289 -5.27 17.19 22.15
N HIS A 290 -4.90 17.69 20.96
CA HIS A 290 -3.52 17.77 20.49
C HIS A 290 -3.22 19.22 20.08
N PRO A 291 -2.05 19.77 20.44
CA PRO A 291 -1.70 21.13 20.05
C PRO A 291 -1.61 21.28 18.53
N ILE A 292 -1.88 22.50 18.07
CA ILE A 292 -1.56 22.95 16.72
C ILE A 292 -0.03 23.03 16.58
N ALA A 293 0.50 22.75 15.39
CA ALA A 293 1.93 22.78 15.13
C ALA A 293 2.58 24.11 15.57
N GLY A 294 3.62 24.03 16.41
CA GLY A 294 4.33 25.20 16.94
C GLY A 294 3.84 25.71 18.30
N VAL A 295 2.81 25.10 18.88
CA VAL A 295 2.34 25.39 20.25
C VAL A 295 2.85 24.34 21.23
N SER A 296 3.20 24.76 22.46
CA SER A 296 3.65 23.84 23.51
C SER A 296 2.55 22.85 23.87
N THR A 297 2.91 21.57 23.89
CA THR A 297 2.04 20.51 24.39
C THR A 297 1.73 20.72 25.88
N ARG A 298 0.45 20.58 26.23
CA ARG A 298 -0.08 20.55 27.60
C ARG A 298 -0.67 19.17 27.82
N GLN A 299 -0.48 18.64 29.03
CA GLN A 299 -1.06 17.36 29.40
C GLN A 299 -2.59 17.42 29.34
N VAL A 300 -3.21 16.33 28.89
CA VAL A 300 -4.67 16.22 28.79
C VAL A 300 -5.11 15.53 30.06
N ASP A 301 -5.83 16.27 30.89
CA ASP A 301 -6.45 15.76 32.10
C ASP A 301 -7.94 15.53 31.83
N VAL A 302 -8.40 14.30 32.03
CA VAL A 302 -9.79 13.91 31.75
C VAL A 302 -10.80 14.63 32.65
N GLU A 303 -10.36 15.14 33.80
CA GLU A 303 -11.19 15.89 34.75
C GLU A 303 -11.25 17.40 34.43
N GLN A 304 -10.53 17.85 33.40
CA GLN A 304 -10.47 19.25 32.99
C GLN A 304 -11.01 19.43 31.58
N ALA A 305 -11.33 20.69 31.24
CA ALA A 305 -11.65 21.05 29.87
C ALA A 305 -10.39 20.99 28.98
N ILE A 306 -10.60 20.92 27.67
CA ILE A 306 -9.50 20.85 26.70
C ILE A 306 -8.50 22.00 26.85
N PRO A 307 -7.19 21.72 26.86
CA PRO A 307 -6.18 22.72 27.16
C PRO A 307 -5.68 23.49 25.92
N HIS A 308 -6.09 23.07 24.71
CA HIS A 308 -5.60 23.59 23.43
C HIS A 308 -6.70 24.25 22.59
N ASP A 309 -6.29 25.24 21.81
CA ASP A 309 -7.13 25.78 20.73
C ASP A 309 -7.38 24.70 19.66
N ARG A 310 -8.60 24.68 19.14
CA ARG A 310 -8.99 23.75 18.07
C ARG A 310 -8.43 24.24 16.73
N ASP A 311 -7.90 23.32 15.94
CA ASP A 311 -7.38 23.58 14.58
C ASP A 311 -8.49 24.04 13.63
N MET A 312 -9.71 23.52 13.83
CA MET A 312 -10.88 23.86 13.01
C MET A 312 -12.15 23.91 13.85
N ASP A 313 -13.10 24.74 13.41
CA ASP A 313 -14.46 24.75 13.93
C ASP A 313 -15.30 23.69 13.20
N ALA A 314 -15.20 22.45 13.69
CA ALA A 314 -15.73 21.26 13.04
C ALA A 314 -17.06 20.76 13.63
N VAL A 315 -17.82 20.03 12.82
CA VAL A 315 -18.96 19.22 13.20
C VAL A 315 -18.65 17.79 12.77
N PHE A 316 -18.74 16.86 13.70
CA PHE A 316 -18.61 15.44 13.41
C PHE A 316 -20.00 14.83 13.24
N ALA A 317 -20.23 14.12 12.14
CA ALA A 317 -21.49 13.43 11.91
C ALA A 317 -21.22 11.96 11.57
N ALA A 318 -21.51 11.06 12.50
CA ALA A 318 -21.46 9.63 12.23
C ALA A 318 -22.68 9.20 11.41
N VAL A 319 -22.45 8.36 10.39
CA VAL A 319 -23.50 7.83 9.53
C VAL A 319 -23.34 6.32 9.44
N ASP A 320 -24.46 5.61 9.56
CA ASP A 320 -24.58 4.18 9.34
C ASP A 320 -25.87 3.90 8.54
N ILE A 321 -25.81 3.04 7.53
CA ILE A 321 -26.95 2.73 6.66
C ILE A 321 -27.18 1.23 6.58
N GLU A 322 -28.35 0.80 7.04
CA GLU A 322 -28.80 -0.57 6.89
C GLU A 322 -29.58 -0.74 5.58
N VAL A 323 -29.21 -1.76 4.81
CA VAL A 323 -29.85 -2.14 3.55
C VAL A 323 -30.41 -3.55 3.64
N ALA A 324 -31.37 -3.88 2.77
CA ALA A 324 -31.95 -5.21 2.73
C ALA A 324 -30.93 -6.29 2.32
N GLU A 325 -30.80 -7.36 3.12
CA GLU A 325 -29.87 -8.49 2.86
C GLU A 325 -30.03 -9.15 1.48
N GLU A 326 -31.25 -9.15 0.93
CA GLU A 326 -31.54 -9.78 -0.37
C GLU A 326 -31.52 -8.78 -1.53
N SER A 327 -31.45 -7.48 -1.24
CA SER A 327 -31.37 -6.42 -2.24
C SER A 327 -30.67 -5.19 -1.64
N HIS A 328 -29.35 -5.15 -1.73
CA HIS A 328 -28.53 -4.05 -1.20
C HIS A 328 -28.82 -2.66 -1.84
N SER A 329 -29.71 -2.60 -2.85
CA SER A 329 -30.22 -1.35 -3.42
C SER A 329 -31.38 -0.74 -2.61
N VAL A 330 -31.93 -1.48 -1.65
CA VAL A 330 -33.08 -1.07 -0.83
C VAL A 330 -32.58 -0.66 0.54
N VAL A 331 -32.59 0.66 0.79
CA VAL A 331 -32.28 1.24 2.11
C VAL A 331 -33.46 1.01 3.07
N LEU A 332 -33.13 0.55 4.27
CA LEU A 332 -34.09 0.27 5.34
C LEU A 332 -34.02 1.36 6.42
N GLU A 333 -32.81 1.66 6.89
CA GLU A 333 -32.58 2.56 8.02
C GLU A 333 -31.39 3.47 7.71
N VAL A 334 -31.43 4.71 8.24
CA VAL A 334 -30.29 5.62 8.25
C VAL A 334 -30.10 6.13 9.67
N GLY A 335 -28.94 5.85 10.25
CA GLY A 335 -28.49 6.42 11.51
C GLY A 335 -27.63 7.64 11.28
N ILE A 336 -27.88 8.71 12.05
CA ILE A 336 -27.03 9.90 12.04
C ILE A 336 -26.82 10.36 13.48
N SER A 337 -25.56 10.48 13.90
CA SER A 337 -25.21 11.05 15.20
C SER A 337 -24.31 12.26 15.00
N ILE A 338 -24.62 13.39 15.63
CA ILE A 338 -23.94 14.67 15.35
C ILE A 338 -23.36 15.24 16.64
N LEU A 339 -22.08 15.62 16.59
CA LEU A 339 -21.42 16.41 17.62
C LEU A 339 -20.94 17.73 17.02
N ASP A 340 -21.50 18.83 17.50
CA ASP A 340 -20.94 20.16 17.30
C ASP A 340 -19.77 20.38 18.29
N THR A 341 -18.56 20.57 17.78
CA THR A 341 -17.37 20.77 18.64
C THR A 341 -17.40 22.07 19.46
N ARG A 342 -18.38 22.95 19.26
CA ARG A 342 -18.61 24.12 20.13
C ARG A 342 -19.27 23.74 21.45
N GLU A 343 -20.06 22.66 21.47
CA GLU A 343 -20.77 22.20 22.67
C GLU A 343 -19.80 21.61 23.70
N VAL A 344 -18.67 21.06 23.25
CA VAL A 344 -17.64 20.50 24.16
C VAL A 344 -16.74 21.57 24.79
N VAL A 345 -16.86 22.83 24.37
CA VAL A 345 -16.02 23.93 24.88
C VAL A 345 -16.31 24.14 26.36
N ASN A 346 -15.25 24.15 27.18
CA ASN A 346 -15.31 24.23 28.65
C ASN A 346 -16.02 23.04 29.34
N VAL A 347 -16.27 21.94 28.63
CA VAL A 347 -16.82 20.71 29.22
C VAL A 347 -15.67 19.75 29.50
N PRO A 348 -15.47 19.29 30.75
CA PRO A 348 -14.48 18.27 31.07
C PRO A 348 -14.69 17.01 30.23
N LEU A 349 -13.61 16.35 29.79
CA LEU A 349 -13.72 15.18 28.90
C LEU A 349 -14.50 14.03 29.56
N GLY A 350 -14.15 13.71 30.80
CA GLY A 350 -14.50 12.46 31.46
C GLY A 350 -13.75 11.24 30.87
N ILE A 351 -13.69 10.15 31.64
CA ILE A 351 -13.04 8.90 31.23
C ILE A 351 -13.64 8.42 29.90
N ASN A 352 -12.89 8.24 28.80
CA ASN A 352 -13.46 7.87 27.49
C ASN A 352 -14.44 8.91 26.88
N ALA A 353 -14.30 10.20 27.20
CA ALA A 353 -15.15 11.26 26.65
C ALA A 353 -16.66 11.12 27.00
N GLN A 354 -17.03 10.55 28.15
CA GLN A 354 -18.44 10.30 28.50
C GLN A 354 -19.24 11.61 28.59
N ASN A 355 -18.62 12.67 29.11
CA ASN A 355 -19.27 13.97 29.26
C ASN A 355 -19.51 14.66 27.92
N TRP A 356 -18.77 14.29 26.88
CA TRP A 356 -19.00 14.77 25.51
C TRP A 356 -20.00 13.89 24.77
N SER A 357 -20.01 12.59 25.09
CA SER A 357 -21.00 11.65 24.54
C SER A 357 -22.44 12.05 24.85
N SER A 358 -22.68 12.75 25.97
CA SER A 358 -24.01 13.27 26.33
C SER A 358 -24.43 14.50 25.54
N LEU A 359 -23.52 15.14 24.79
CA LEU A 359 -23.77 16.31 23.95
C LEU A 359 -24.07 15.94 22.48
N ILE A 360 -24.08 14.64 22.16
CA ILE A 360 -24.35 14.15 20.83
C ILE A 360 -25.87 14.20 20.56
N GLU A 361 -26.24 14.73 19.40
CA GLU A 361 -27.59 14.63 18.85
C GLU A 361 -27.72 13.31 18.09
N TYR A 362 -28.77 12.54 18.38
CA TYR A 362 -28.98 11.21 17.82
C TYR A 362 -30.25 11.17 16.95
N HIS A 363 -30.11 10.65 15.73
CA HIS A 363 -31.20 10.50 14.78
C HIS A 363 -31.23 9.07 14.22
N HIS A 364 -32.44 8.54 14.12
CA HIS A 364 -32.71 7.26 13.49
C HIS A 364 -33.87 7.43 12.51
N LEU A 365 -33.62 7.24 11.23
CA LEU A 365 -34.61 7.36 10.15
C LEU A 365 -34.95 5.96 9.64
N LEU A 366 -36.18 5.51 9.91
CA LEU A 366 -36.71 4.25 9.40
C LEU A 366 -37.55 4.52 8.15
N VAL A 367 -37.15 3.99 6.99
CA VAL A 367 -37.83 4.28 5.72
C VAL A 367 -39.26 3.75 5.75
N TYR A 368 -40.25 4.62 5.54
CA TYR A 368 -41.65 4.29 5.76
C TYR A 368 -42.10 3.08 4.93
N GLU A 369 -41.75 3.04 3.64
CA GLU A 369 -42.18 2.01 2.70
C GLU A 369 -41.65 0.61 3.07
N THR A 370 -40.44 0.55 3.63
CA THR A 370 -39.72 -0.69 3.93
C THR A 370 -39.68 -1.03 5.42
N ARG A 371 -40.29 -0.22 6.30
CA ARG A 371 -40.30 -0.38 7.77
C ARG A 371 -40.73 -1.74 8.32
N PHE A 372 -41.41 -2.55 7.51
CA PHE A 372 -41.85 -3.91 7.88
C PHE A 372 -40.82 -4.98 7.55
N GLN A 373 -39.80 -4.65 6.75
CA GLN A 373 -38.73 -5.55 6.37
C GLN A 373 -37.68 -5.60 7.47
N ARG A 374 -37.25 -6.80 7.84
CA ARG A 374 -36.22 -7.03 8.85
C ARG A 374 -35.18 -8.01 8.34
N ASN A 375 -33.91 -7.65 8.44
CA ASN A 375 -32.79 -8.53 8.17
C ASN A 375 -32.74 -9.65 9.23
N HIS A 376 -32.49 -10.88 8.79
CA HIS A 376 -32.55 -12.07 9.66
C HIS A 376 -31.63 -13.21 9.25
N LYS A 377 -31.09 -13.20 8.02
CA LYS A 377 -30.34 -14.32 7.44
C LYS A 377 -28.86 -14.25 7.75
N TYR A 378 -28.28 -13.05 7.73
CA TYR A 378 -26.85 -12.82 7.94
C TYR A 378 -26.60 -11.94 9.17
N CYS A 379 -27.50 -10.99 9.43
CA CYS A 379 -27.52 -10.12 10.60
C CYS A 379 -28.96 -10.03 11.14
N HIS A 380 -29.13 -10.14 12.46
CA HIS A 380 -30.45 -9.95 13.07
C HIS A 380 -30.69 -8.46 13.35
N GLY A 381 -31.44 -7.80 12.45
CA GLY A 381 -31.75 -6.37 12.58
C GLY A 381 -32.70 -6.06 13.74
N CYS A 382 -32.51 -4.90 14.37
CA CYS A 382 -33.30 -4.43 15.51
C CYS A 382 -33.92 -3.02 15.28
N PRO A 383 -34.66 -2.77 14.17
CA PRO A 383 -35.12 -1.43 13.77
C PRO A 383 -35.96 -0.70 14.82
N ASP A 384 -36.69 -1.47 15.64
CA ASP A 384 -37.61 -0.93 16.64
C ASP A 384 -36.92 -0.58 17.98
N ALA A 385 -35.62 -0.88 18.12
CA ALA A 385 -34.88 -0.81 19.38
C ALA A 385 -33.86 0.34 19.40
N PHE A 386 -34.27 1.53 18.94
CA PHE A 386 -33.44 2.73 19.00
C PHE A 386 -33.28 3.20 20.45
N ASN A 387 -32.04 3.19 20.96
CA ASN A 387 -31.75 3.43 22.38
C ASN A 387 -31.66 4.92 22.74
N PHE A 388 -31.46 5.79 21.75
CA PHE A 388 -31.09 7.19 21.96
C PHE A 388 -32.22 8.18 21.65
N GLY A 389 -33.44 7.70 21.43
CA GLY A 389 -34.58 8.57 21.17
C GLY A 389 -35.76 7.83 20.52
N THR A 390 -36.46 8.54 19.64
CA THR A 390 -37.58 8.00 18.86
C THR A 390 -37.24 8.01 17.39
N SER A 391 -37.48 6.90 16.69
CA SER A 391 -37.26 6.79 15.25
C SER A 391 -38.21 7.71 14.46
N GLU A 392 -37.67 8.46 13.51
CA GLU A 392 -38.46 9.16 12.50
C GLU A 392 -38.80 8.22 11.36
N THR A 393 -39.97 8.40 10.73
CA THR A 393 -40.42 7.53 9.63
C THR A 393 -40.64 8.30 8.33
N PRO A 394 -39.58 8.87 7.71
CA PRO A 394 -39.71 9.59 6.45
C PRO A 394 -40.09 8.63 5.32
N ARG A 395 -40.84 9.13 4.33
CA ARG A 395 -41.04 8.43 3.06
C ARG A 395 -39.74 8.43 2.26
N LEU A 396 -39.52 7.42 1.42
CA LEU A 396 -38.33 7.29 0.59
C LEU A 396 -38.05 8.55 -0.25
N GLY A 397 -39.10 9.17 -0.81
CA GLY A 397 -38.98 10.42 -1.59
C GLY A 397 -38.55 11.65 -0.76
N GLU A 398 -38.66 11.59 0.56
CA GLU A 398 -38.28 12.67 1.49
C GLU A 398 -36.96 12.38 2.21
N LEU A 399 -36.50 11.13 2.20
CA LEU A 399 -35.32 10.65 2.92
C LEU A 399 -34.08 11.49 2.59
N ALA A 400 -33.77 11.66 1.30
CA ALA A 400 -32.61 12.42 0.85
C ALA A 400 -32.61 13.87 1.35
N ARG A 401 -33.79 14.51 1.34
CA ARG A 401 -33.98 15.88 1.86
C ARG A 401 -33.78 15.92 3.37
N ARG A 402 -34.30 14.92 4.10
CA ARG A 402 -34.16 14.85 5.56
C ARG A 402 -32.72 14.62 5.99
N VAL A 403 -32.02 13.68 5.36
CA VAL A 403 -30.59 13.41 5.60
C VAL A 403 -29.74 14.66 5.33
N ARG A 404 -29.94 15.33 4.19
CA ARG A 404 -29.25 16.60 3.89
C ARG A 404 -29.52 17.67 4.94
N ALA A 405 -30.77 17.80 5.38
CA ALA A 405 -31.12 18.81 6.39
C ALA A 405 -30.42 18.55 7.72
N LEU A 406 -30.33 17.29 8.16
CA LEU A 406 -29.62 16.92 9.38
C LEU A 406 -28.10 17.21 9.27
N LEU A 407 -27.45 16.75 8.19
CA LEU A 407 -26.01 16.95 8.00
C LEU A 407 -25.63 18.43 7.74
N ALA A 408 -26.58 19.24 7.27
CA ALA A 408 -26.40 20.68 7.05
C ALA A 408 -26.74 21.55 8.27
N GLN A 409 -27.45 21.00 9.27
CA GLN A 409 -28.07 21.77 10.37
C GLN A 409 -27.07 22.65 11.11
N HIS A 410 -25.89 22.10 11.40
CA HIS A 410 -24.85 22.77 12.19
C HIS A 410 -23.69 23.30 11.35
N THR A 411 -23.75 23.13 10.02
CA THR A 411 -22.64 23.41 9.10
C THR A 411 -22.96 24.49 8.09
N ALA A 412 -24.24 24.66 7.70
CA ALA A 412 -24.65 25.68 6.76
C ALA A 412 -24.53 27.09 7.37
N ALA A 413 -23.96 28.01 6.59
CA ALA A 413 -23.98 29.43 6.94
C ALA A 413 -25.43 29.94 7.03
N PRO A 414 -25.75 30.79 8.02
CA PRO A 414 -27.09 31.37 8.12
C PRO A 414 -27.42 32.17 6.86
N ALA A 415 -28.61 31.97 6.29
CA ALA A 415 -29.09 32.78 5.16
C ALA A 415 -29.14 34.28 5.49
N SER A 416 -29.23 34.62 6.78
CA SER A 416 -29.20 35.98 7.31
C SER A 416 -27.82 36.64 7.26
N ASN A 417 -26.73 35.87 7.09
CA ASN A 417 -25.37 36.41 7.01
C ASN A 417 -24.56 35.75 5.86
N PRO A 418 -24.66 36.28 4.63
CA PRO A 418 -24.00 35.71 3.45
C PRO A 418 -22.46 35.81 3.48
N THR A 419 -21.87 36.54 4.43
CA THR A 419 -20.40 36.61 4.60
C THR A 419 -19.86 35.46 5.47
N GLN A 420 -20.72 34.81 6.24
CA GLN A 420 -20.34 33.68 7.07
C GLN A 420 -20.11 32.45 6.19
N ARG A 421 -19.00 31.76 6.40
CA ARG A 421 -18.68 30.51 5.68
C ARG A 421 -19.36 29.32 6.37
N ASN A 422 -19.59 28.27 5.58
CA ASN A 422 -19.99 26.97 6.13
C ASN A 422 -18.91 26.45 7.08
N ARG A 423 -19.33 25.77 8.14
CA ARG A 423 -18.43 25.12 9.11
C ARG A 423 -18.00 23.76 8.59
N THR A 424 -16.83 23.31 9.05
CA THR A 424 -16.24 22.07 8.60
C THR A 424 -17.09 20.87 9.03
N LEU A 425 -17.46 20.02 8.08
CA LEU A 425 -18.14 18.75 8.31
C LEU A 425 -17.15 17.59 8.10
N ILE A 426 -17.03 16.74 9.11
CA ILE A 426 -16.33 15.46 9.04
C ILE A 426 -17.36 14.35 9.20
N LEU A 427 -17.51 13.53 8.16
CA LEU A 427 -18.32 12.33 8.27
C LEU A 427 -17.55 11.25 9.03
N VAL A 428 -18.23 10.55 9.92
CA VAL A 428 -17.63 9.50 10.74
C VAL A 428 -18.32 8.19 10.41
N GLY A 429 -17.56 7.10 10.36
CA GLY A 429 -18.16 5.78 10.14
C GLY A 429 -17.29 4.67 10.70
N HIS A 430 -17.75 3.45 10.49
CA HIS A 430 -17.03 2.24 10.84
C HIS A 430 -16.96 1.35 9.60
N ASP A 431 -15.86 1.45 8.84
CA ASP A 431 -15.81 1.00 7.43
C ASP A 431 -16.71 1.87 6.50
N ILE A 432 -16.57 3.19 6.63
CA ILE A 432 -17.49 4.22 6.09
C ILE A 432 -17.66 4.18 4.56
N ALA A 433 -16.77 3.50 3.84
CA ALA A 433 -16.78 3.48 2.38
C ALA A 433 -18.11 2.93 1.81
N ALA A 434 -18.73 1.95 2.47
CA ALA A 434 -20.03 1.42 2.08
C ALA A 434 -21.14 2.47 2.26
N ASP A 435 -21.19 3.12 3.43
CA ASP A 435 -22.20 4.14 3.74
C ASP A 435 -22.12 5.34 2.80
N LEU A 436 -20.91 5.75 2.38
CA LEU A 436 -20.76 6.82 1.39
C LEU A 436 -21.36 6.45 0.03
N ASN A 437 -21.29 5.18 -0.38
CA ASN A 437 -21.95 4.72 -1.60
C ASN A 437 -23.47 4.71 -1.43
N TYR A 438 -23.98 4.21 -0.29
CA TYR A 438 -25.41 4.20 -0.03
C TYR A 438 -26.01 5.61 0.09
N LEU A 439 -25.27 6.57 0.66
CA LEU A 439 -25.63 7.99 0.63
C LEU A 439 -25.80 8.48 -0.81
N GLN A 440 -24.87 8.14 -1.71
CA GLN A 440 -24.99 8.50 -3.12
C GLN A 440 -26.20 7.84 -3.79
N ASP A 441 -26.49 6.57 -3.48
CA ASP A 441 -27.63 5.83 -4.02
C ASP A 441 -28.98 6.48 -3.63
N ILE A 442 -29.06 7.06 -2.43
CA ILE A 442 -30.23 7.87 -2.01
C ILE A 442 -30.14 9.35 -2.46
N ASN A 443 -29.29 9.66 -3.44
CA ASN A 443 -29.06 10.99 -3.99
C ASN A 443 -28.52 12.02 -2.98
N VAL A 444 -27.77 11.60 -1.96
CA VAL A 444 -27.03 12.47 -1.04
C VAL A 444 -25.54 12.38 -1.38
N ASN A 445 -25.03 13.35 -2.13
CA ASN A 445 -23.60 13.41 -2.44
C ASN A 445 -22.83 14.11 -1.30
N PRO A 446 -21.94 13.41 -0.57
CA PRO A 446 -21.20 14.01 0.54
C PRO A 446 -20.39 15.24 0.13
N GLY A 447 -19.78 15.23 -1.07
CA GLY A 447 -19.01 16.36 -1.58
C GLY A 447 -19.82 17.62 -1.91
N GLN A 448 -21.16 17.52 -1.91
CA GLN A 448 -22.08 18.64 -2.07
C GLN A 448 -22.67 19.14 -0.74
N LEU A 449 -22.35 18.48 0.38
CA LEU A 449 -22.81 18.91 1.69
C LEU A 449 -22.06 20.18 2.13
N PRO A 450 -22.76 21.15 2.76
CA PRO A 450 -22.14 22.36 3.28
C PRO A 450 -20.94 22.06 4.17
N GLY A 451 -19.75 22.52 3.75
CA GLY A 451 -18.54 22.45 4.56
C GLY A 451 -17.90 21.07 4.69
N PHE A 452 -18.33 20.07 3.91
CA PHE A 452 -17.69 18.75 3.87
C PHE A 452 -16.19 18.85 3.57
N LEU A 453 -15.38 18.27 4.46
CA LEU A 453 -13.91 18.25 4.34
C LEU A 453 -13.36 16.84 4.16
N GLY A 454 -13.98 15.83 4.75
CA GLY A 454 -13.51 14.45 4.65
C GLY A 454 -14.15 13.52 5.66
N CYS A 455 -13.54 12.34 5.81
CA CYS A 455 -14.06 11.27 6.65
C CYS A 455 -13.06 10.81 7.73
N ALA A 456 -13.59 10.42 8.89
CA ALA A 456 -12.89 9.69 9.94
C ALA A 456 -13.47 8.28 10.08
N ASP A 457 -12.63 7.25 9.99
CA ASP A 457 -13.07 5.86 10.08
C ASP A 457 -12.59 5.23 11.40
N THR A 458 -13.54 4.88 12.26
CA THR A 458 -13.27 4.33 13.60
C THR A 458 -12.60 2.96 13.57
N LYS A 459 -12.80 2.17 12.50
CA LYS A 459 -12.12 0.88 12.31
C LYS A 459 -10.63 1.11 12.06
N ASP A 460 -10.31 2.10 11.23
CA ASP A 460 -8.93 2.51 10.94
C ASP A 460 -8.26 3.16 12.15
N MET A 461 -8.97 4.04 12.87
CA MET A 461 -8.49 4.66 14.11
C MET A 461 -8.20 3.60 15.17
N HIS A 462 -9.11 2.67 15.42
CA HIS A 462 -8.89 1.58 16.37
C HIS A 462 -7.70 0.69 15.96
N GLN A 463 -7.61 0.37 14.65
CA GLN A 463 -6.52 -0.44 14.13
C GLN A 463 -5.15 0.21 14.39
N ALA A 464 -5.03 1.52 14.19
CA ALA A 464 -3.80 2.26 14.50
C ALA A 464 -3.51 2.31 16.00
N TRP A 465 -4.51 2.65 16.83
CA TRP A 465 -4.34 2.72 18.28
C TRP A 465 -3.87 1.40 18.89
N ARG A 466 -4.48 0.26 18.51
CA ARG A 466 -4.09 -1.06 19.02
C ARG A 466 -2.94 -1.72 18.26
N SER A 467 -2.38 -1.07 17.24
CA SER A 467 -1.39 -1.68 16.33
C SER A 467 -1.86 -3.05 15.78
N CYS A 468 -3.15 -3.18 15.50
CA CYS A 468 -3.75 -4.45 15.08
C CYS A 468 -3.46 -4.71 13.59
N PRO A 469 -3.18 -5.95 13.17
CA PRO A 469 -2.95 -6.27 11.77
C PRO A 469 -4.24 -6.19 10.91
N SER A 470 -5.41 -6.33 11.56
CA SER A 470 -6.73 -6.28 10.92
C SER A 470 -7.68 -5.40 11.72
N GLY A 471 -8.58 -4.69 11.02
CA GLY A 471 -9.67 -3.95 11.65
C GLY A 471 -10.64 -4.87 12.39
N ARG A 472 -11.24 -4.37 13.48
CA ARG A 472 -12.25 -5.08 14.27
C ARG A 472 -13.64 -4.53 13.95
N ASN A 473 -14.68 -5.32 14.25
CA ASN A 473 -16.07 -4.85 14.15
C ASN A 473 -16.40 -3.85 15.26
N LEU A 474 -17.47 -3.08 15.09
CA LEU A 474 -17.87 -2.01 16.01
C LEU A 474 -18.04 -2.51 17.45
N GLY A 475 -18.69 -3.66 17.64
CA GLY A 475 -18.88 -4.23 18.98
C GLY A 475 -17.56 -4.55 19.71
N ALA A 476 -16.56 -5.06 18.99
CA ALA A 476 -15.23 -5.31 19.54
C ALA A 476 -14.45 -4.00 19.80
N VAL A 477 -14.60 -2.99 18.93
CA VAL A 477 -14.02 -1.66 19.16
C VAL A 477 -14.61 -1.03 20.43
N CYS A 478 -15.94 -1.03 20.56
CA CYS A 478 -16.62 -0.54 21.76
C CYS A 478 -16.24 -1.34 23.01
N GLY A 479 -16.10 -2.67 22.89
CA GLY A 479 -15.63 -3.52 23.97
C GLY A 479 -14.23 -3.16 24.48
N ASP A 480 -13.28 -2.93 23.57
CA ASP A 480 -11.91 -2.49 23.91
C ASP A 480 -11.87 -1.08 24.54
N LEU A 481 -12.89 -0.26 24.28
CA LEU A 481 -13.07 1.09 24.79
C LEU A 481 -13.99 1.15 26.03
N GLU A 482 -14.48 0.00 26.49
CA GLU A 482 -15.41 -0.11 27.63
C GLU A 482 -16.72 0.69 27.43
N ILE A 483 -17.17 0.82 26.18
CA ILE A 483 -18.45 1.45 25.84
C ILE A 483 -19.56 0.38 25.91
N PRO A 484 -20.57 0.54 26.78
CA PRO A 484 -21.65 -0.45 26.89
C PRO A 484 -22.60 -0.36 25.68
N ILE A 485 -22.59 -1.42 24.87
CA ILE A 485 -23.43 -1.53 23.67
C ILE A 485 -24.69 -2.36 23.92
N ARG A 486 -25.78 -1.99 23.25
CA ARG A 486 -27.05 -2.73 23.19
C ARG A 486 -27.69 -2.52 21.83
N ASN A 487 -28.41 -3.52 21.32
CA ASN A 487 -29.21 -3.41 20.10
C ASN A 487 -28.39 -2.91 18.88
N LEU A 488 -27.22 -3.52 18.64
CA LEU A 488 -26.49 -3.39 17.37
C LEU A 488 -27.37 -3.89 16.21
N HIS A 489 -27.06 -3.48 14.98
CA HIS A 489 -27.90 -3.67 13.79
C HIS A 489 -29.20 -2.86 13.87
N ASN A 490 -29.08 -1.68 14.47
CA ASN A 490 -30.04 -0.59 14.35
C ASN A 490 -29.20 0.62 13.95
N ALA A 491 -29.44 1.15 12.76
CA ALA A 491 -28.52 2.12 12.18
C ALA A 491 -28.28 3.33 13.10
N GLY A 492 -29.34 3.78 13.80
CA GLY A 492 -29.24 4.86 14.78
C GLY A 492 -28.33 4.55 15.96
N ASN A 493 -28.41 3.34 16.51
CA ASN A 493 -27.51 2.88 17.57
C ASN A 493 -26.08 2.70 17.06
N ASP A 494 -25.90 2.15 15.86
CA ASP A 494 -24.58 1.91 15.29
C ASP A 494 -23.86 3.23 14.95
N ALA A 495 -24.57 4.23 14.42
CA ALA A 495 -24.05 5.59 14.28
C ALA A 495 -23.71 6.23 15.63
N ALA A 496 -24.53 6.01 16.67
CA ALA A 496 -24.28 6.52 18.02
C ALA A 496 -23.00 5.93 18.63
N TYR A 497 -22.88 4.60 18.64
CA TYR A 497 -21.71 3.91 19.15
C TYR A 497 -20.45 4.21 18.33
N THR A 498 -20.59 4.40 17.02
CA THR A 498 -19.49 4.85 16.16
C THR A 498 -18.97 6.23 16.57
N LEU A 499 -19.85 7.21 16.80
CA LEU A 499 -19.40 8.55 17.20
C LEU A 499 -18.79 8.54 18.61
N GLN A 500 -19.40 7.82 19.55
CA GLN A 500 -18.85 7.63 20.90
C GLN A 500 -17.47 6.94 20.85
N ALA A 501 -17.32 5.91 20.03
CA ALA A 501 -16.04 5.23 19.83
C ALA A 501 -14.98 6.16 19.24
N MET A 502 -15.33 7.02 18.28
CA MET A 502 -14.42 8.02 17.71
C MET A 502 -13.87 8.95 18.79
N LEU A 503 -14.74 9.48 19.67
CA LEU A 503 -14.33 10.35 20.78
C LEU A 503 -13.45 9.60 21.80
N ALA A 504 -13.86 8.40 22.20
CA ALA A 504 -13.12 7.58 23.15
C ALA A 504 -11.74 7.19 22.60
N LEU A 505 -11.64 6.86 21.30
CA LEU A 505 -10.38 6.58 20.61
C LEU A 505 -9.47 7.81 20.60
N ALA A 506 -10.00 8.99 20.28
CA ALA A 506 -9.22 10.23 20.27
C ALA A 506 -8.63 10.54 21.65
N VAL A 507 -9.40 10.37 22.71
CA VAL A 507 -8.95 10.57 24.09
C VAL A 507 -7.96 9.49 24.52
N ARG A 508 -8.29 8.20 24.38
CA ARG A 508 -7.41 7.09 24.79
C ARG A 508 -6.07 7.11 24.07
N ALA A 509 -6.09 7.31 22.76
CA ALA A 509 -4.84 7.40 22.00
C ALA A 509 -3.96 8.56 22.48
N ARG A 510 -4.55 9.69 22.91
CA ARG A 510 -3.77 10.82 23.44
C ARG A 510 -3.20 10.54 24.82
N VAL A 511 -4.01 9.98 25.71
CA VAL A 511 -3.58 9.63 27.07
C VAL A 511 -2.48 8.57 27.02
N ASP A 512 -2.62 7.56 26.18
CA ASP A 512 -1.60 6.52 25.99
C ASP A 512 -0.30 7.10 25.39
N GLU A 513 -0.39 8.06 24.46
CA GLU A 513 0.78 8.77 23.91
C GLU A 513 1.50 9.56 25.02
N GLN A 514 0.76 10.29 25.87
CA GLN A 514 1.32 11.03 27.00
C GLN A 514 2.01 10.13 28.03
N GLN A 515 1.41 8.98 28.38
CA GLN A 515 2.02 8.03 29.31
C GLN A 515 3.34 7.44 28.77
N ARG A 516 3.46 7.30 27.45
CA ARG A 516 4.69 6.83 26.81
C ARG A 516 5.76 7.92 26.80
N GLU A 517 5.38 9.15 26.47
CA GLU A 517 6.25 10.33 26.56
C GLU A 517 6.80 10.50 27.99
N ASP A 518 5.92 10.48 29.00
CA ASP A 518 6.29 10.61 30.41
C ASP A 518 7.19 9.44 30.89
N GLY A 519 6.93 8.23 30.40
CA GLY A 519 7.71 7.03 30.74
C GLY A 519 9.13 7.03 30.14
N GLU A 520 9.26 7.45 28.88
CA GLU A 520 10.55 7.62 28.20
C GLU A 520 11.38 8.73 28.86
N ASP A 521 10.73 9.84 29.26
CA ASP A 521 11.37 10.92 30.02
C ASP A 521 11.82 10.46 31.40
N LEU A 522 11.03 9.63 32.10
CA LEU A 522 11.42 9.03 33.38
C LEU A 522 12.63 8.09 33.22
N GLU A 523 12.63 7.24 32.19
CA GLU A 523 13.71 6.29 31.91
C GLU A 523 15.02 7.04 31.57
N ALA A 524 14.93 8.08 30.75
CA ALA A 524 16.06 8.96 30.43
C ALA A 524 16.58 9.73 31.66
N ALA A 525 15.69 10.19 32.55
CA ALA A 525 16.06 10.83 33.80
C ALA A 525 16.74 9.85 34.77
N THR A 526 16.27 8.60 34.87
CA THR A 526 16.92 7.55 35.67
C THR A 526 18.29 7.17 35.12
N ASP A 527 18.44 6.98 33.80
CA ASP A 527 19.74 6.70 33.19
C ASP A 527 20.74 7.86 33.38
N MET A 528 20.27 9.11 33.34
CA MET A 528 21.10 10.26 33.65
C MET A 528 21.46 10.34 35.15
N ALA A 529 20.56 9.93 36.06
CA ALA A 529 20.83 9.87 37.50
C ALA A 529 21.83 8.77 37.85
N ASP A 530 21.67 7.56 37.30
CA ASP A 530 22.60 6.44 37.48
C ASP A 530 23.99 6.80 36.96
N LYS A 531 24.09 7.44 35.79
CA LYS A 531 25.38 7.96 35.28
C LYS A 531 26.02 9.01 36.20
N ARG A 532 25.22 9.79 36.94
CA ARG A 532 25.74 10.75 37.94
C ARG A 532 26.22 10.07 39.21
N VAL A 533 25.55 9.01 39.65
CA VAL A 533 25.97 8.19 40.80
C VAL A 533 27.27 7.45 40.47
N ASP A 534 27.34 6.78 39.31
CA ASP A 534 28.55 6.14 38.80
C ASP A 534 29.73 7.12 38.70
N PHE A 535 29.46 8.34 38.23
CA PHE A 535 30.48 9.39 38.17
C PHE A 535 30.94 9.82 39.56
N ALA A 536 30.03 9.98 40.52
CA ALA A 536 30.33 10.38 41.89
C ALA A 536 31.09 9.28 42.67
N GLU A 537 30.74 8.00 42.49
CA GLU A 537 31.45 6.86 43.09
C GLU A 537 32.88 6.76 42.56
N ARG A 538 33.09 6.86 41.24
CA ARG A 538 34.45 6.93 40.66
C ARG A 538 35.24 8.14 41.15
N PHE A 539 34.57 9.26 41.44
CA PHE A 539 35.21 10.45 42.01
C PHE A 539 35.57 10.32 43.50
N HIS A 540 34.93 9.40 44.23
CA HIS A 540 35.23 9.10 45.63
C HIS A 540 36.29 8.00 45.76
N GLU A 541 36.26 6.95 44.94
CA GLU A 541 37.32 5.93 44.91
C GLU A 541 38.68 6.53 44.55
N GLY A 542 38.73 7.46 43.59
CA GLY A 542 39.97 8.17 43.22
C GLY A 542 40.53 9.14 44.28
N ARG A 543 39.75 9.46 45.34
CA ARG A 543 40.21 10.29 46.47
C ARG A 543 40.63 9.48 47.69
N SER A 544 40.21 8.22 47.81
CA SER A 544 40.63 7.34 48.91
C SER A 544 42.02 6.73 48.69
N GLU A 545 42.58 6.77 47.47
CA GLU A 545 43.94 6.28 47.16
C GLU A 545 45.04 7.35 47.23
N ARG A 546 44.71 8.57 47.68
CA ARG A 546 45.69 9.63 47.92
C ARG A 546 45.43 10.30 49.26
N TRP A 547 45.74 9.63 50.36
CA TRP A 547 46.30 10.20 51.60
C TRP A 547 47.04 9.12 52.37
#